data_AF-A0A227J887-F1
#
_entry.id   AF-A0A227J887-F1
#
_cell.length_a   1.000
_cell.length_b   1.000
_cell.length_c   1.000
_cell.angle_alpha   90.00
_cell.angle_beta   90.00
_cell.angle_gamma   90.00
#
_symmetry.space_group_name_H-M   'P 1'
#
loop_
_entity.id
_entity.type
_entity.pdbx_description
1 polymer ?
#
loop_
_entity_poly.entity_id
_entity_poly.type
_entity_poly.pdbx_seq_one_letter_code
_entity_poly.pdbx_strand_id
1 'polypeptide(L)' 'DKPAGVESYESLITYVKDRPGHDVRYAIDATKIAQELNWTPEETFESGIRKTVEWYLNNPQWWQRVLDGSYSLERLGAGE' A
#
# COMPACT_ATOMS: atom_id res chain seq x y z
N ASP A 1 -0.13 10.79 -18.37
CA ASP A 1 1.22 11.22 -18.79
C ASP A 1 2.15 11.35 -17.60
N LYS A 2 3.46 11.22 -17.81
CA LYS A 2 4.47 11.40 -16.76
C LYS A 2 4.50 12.88 -16.32
N PRO A 3 4.73 13.19 -15.03
CA PRO A 3 4.93 14.56 -14.58
C PRO A 3 6.11 15.22 -15.31
N ALA A 4 6.05 16.54 -15.51
CA ALA A 4 7.15 17.29 -16.10
C ALA A 4 8.44 17.09 -15.28
N GLY A 5 9.55 16.79 -15.95
CA GLY A 5 10.84 16.51 -15.31
C GLY A 5 11.03 15.05 -14.84
N VAL A 6 10.06 14.16 -15.07
CA VAL A 6 10.18 12.73 -14.75
C VAL A 6 10.42 11.92 -16.03
N GLU A 7 11.66 11.46 -16.21
CA GLU A 7 12.05 10.66 -17.38
C GLU A 7 11.55 9.20 -17.28
N SER A 8 11.61 8.63 -16.07
CA SER A 8 11.15 7.27 -15.73
C SER A 8 10.38 7.29 -14.40
N TYR A 9 9.32 6.48 -14.26
CA TYR A 9 8.60 6.37 -12.98
C TYR A 9 9.48 5.81 -11.85
N GLU A 10 10.49 5.01 -12.19
CA GLU A 10 11.46 4.50 -11.23
C GLU A 10 12.24 5.62 -10.54
N SER A 11 12.42 6.78 -11.20
CA SER A 11 13.12 7.92 -10.61
C SER A 11 12.34 8.59 -9.46
N LEU A 12 11.09 8.17 -9.20
CA LEU A 12 10.29 8.61 -8.07
C LEU A 12 10.56 7.78 -6.79
N ILE A 13 11.35 6.71 -6.87
CA ILE A 13 11.66 5.83 -5.73
C ILE A 13 12.84 6.39 -4.93
N THR A 14 12.67 6.51 -3.61
CA THR A 14 13.74 6.87 -2.68
C THR A 14 13.91 5.77 -1.63
N TYR A 15 15.09 5.16 -1.58
CA TYR A 15 15.43 4.20 -0.52
C TYR A 15 15.76 4.94 0.77
N VAL A 16 15.23 4.45 1.88
CA VAL A 16 15.47 4.96 3.23
C VAL A 16 15.91 3.82 4.14
N LYS A 17 16.43 4.15 5.34
CA LYS A 17 16.80 3.14 6.33
C LYS A 17 15.62 2.18 6.57
N ASP A 18 15.91 0.89 6.64
CA ASP A 18 14.89 -0.13 6.91
C ASP A 18 14.36 -0.02 8.36
N ARG A 19 13.18 -0.59 8.63
CA ARG A 19 12.57 -0.59 9.95
C ARG A 19 13.18 -1.69 10.83
N PRO A 20 13.64 -1.40 12.05
CA PRO A 20 13.97 -2.44 13.03
C PRO A 20 12.82 -3.44 13.21
N GLY A 21 13.12 -4.72 13.05
CA GLY A 21 12.11 -5.79 13.15
C GLY A 21 11.20 -5.97 11.93
N HIS A 22 11.64 -5.53 10.74
CA HIS A 22 10.92 -5.82 9.50
C HIS A 22 11.03 -7.31 9.14
N ASP A 23 9.96 -8.07 9.36
CA ASP A 23 9.87 -9.44 8.88
C ASP A 23 9.90 -9.47 7.34
N VAL A 24 10.86 -10.21 6.78
CA VAL A 24 11.18 -10.16 5.34
C VAL A 24 10.19 -10.92 4.45
N ARG A 25 9.40 -11.84 5.03
CA ARG A 25 8.49 -12.68 4.26
C ARG A 25 7.32 -13.15 5.10
N TYR A 26 6.13 -12.82 4.62
CA TYR A 26 4.89 -13.49 5.00
C TYR A 26 4.33 -14.25 3.80
N ALA A 27 3.86 -15.47 4.04
CA ALA A 27 3.16 -16.28 3.05
C ALA A 27 2.11 -17.12 3.77
N ILE A 28 0.88 -17.11 3.24
CA ILE A 28 -0.25 -17.84 3.81
C ILE A 28 -0.67 -18.94 2.83
N ASP A 29 -0.91 -20.14 3.38
CA ASP A 29 -1.63 -21.20 2.68
C ASP A 29 -3.12 -21.10 3.01
N ALA A 30 -3.93 -20.73 2.02
CA ALA A 30 -5.38 -20.58 2.14
C ALA A 30 -6.16 -21.82 1.66
N THR A 31 -5.50 -22.97 1.49
CA THR A 31 -6.13 -24.20 0.96
C THR A 31 -7.32 -24.64 1.81
N LYS A 32 -7.22 -24.53 3.14
CA LYS A 32 -8.29 -24.95 4.05
C LYS A 32 -9.60 -24.22 3.79
N ILE A 33 -9.57 -22.88 3.72
CA ILE A 33 -10.79 -22.08 3.53
C ILE A 33 -11.36 -22.26 2.12
N ALA A 34 -10.50 -22.46 1.12
CA ALA A 34 -10.92 -22.76 -0.24
C ALA A 34 -11.67 -24.10 -0.32
N GLN A 35 -11.19 -25.13 0.38
CA GLN A 35 -11.82 -26.45 0.38
C GLN A 35 -13.09 -26.52 1.24
N GLU A 36 -13.04 -25.97 2.45
CA GLU A 36 -14.12 -26.13 3.43
C GLU A 36 -15.28 -25.14 3.19
N LEU A 37 -14.97 -23.94 2.72
CA LEU A 37 -15.96 -22.86 2.55
C LEU A 37 -16.16 -22.44 1.09
N ASN A 38 -15.49 -23.10 0.15
CA ASN A 38 -15.51 -22.75 -1.28
C ASN A 38 -15.14 -21.27 -1.54
N TRP A 39 -14.31 -20.69 -0.66
CA TRP A 39 -13.86 -19.32 -0.77
C TRP A 39 -12.74 -19.20 -1.79
N THR A 40 -12.85 -18.21 -2.67
CA THR A 40 -11.76 -17.81 -3.58
C THR A 40 -11.74 -16.27 -3.66
N PRO A 41 -10.58 -15.64 -3.87
CA PRO A 41 -10.52 -14.20 -4.02
C PRO A 41 -11.17 -13.77 -5.33
N GLU A 42 -12.03 -12.75 -5.26
CA GLU A 42 -12.65 -12.15 -6.46
C GLU A 42 -11.67 -11.26 -7.24
N GLU A 43 -10.64 -10.74 -6.57
CA GLU A 43 -9.66 -9.81 -7.15
C GLU A 43 -8.28 -10.47 -7.29
N THR A 44 -7.56 -10.10 -8.34
CA THR A 44 -6.11 -10.29 -8.42
C THR A 44 -5.41 -9.08 -7.78
N PHE A 45 -4.09 -9.18 -7.56
CA PHE A 45 -3.32 -8.02 -7.11
C PHE A 45 -3.43 -6.84 -8.09
N GLU A 46 -3.36 -7.10 -9.40
CA GLU A 46 -3.44 -6.06 -10.44
C GLU A 46 -4.79 -5.34 -10.45
N SER A 47 -5.91 -6.08 -10.35
CA SER A 47 -7.24 -5.46 -10.33
C SER A 47 -7.48 -4.70 -9.02
N GLY A 48 -7.07 -5.28 -7.89
CA GLY A 48 -7.20 -4.67 -6.57
C GLY A 48 -6.38 -3.39 -6.42
N ILE A 49 -5.11 -3.38 -6.84
CA ILE A 49 -4.26 -2.19 -6.71
C ILE A 49 -4.74 -1.06 -7.62
N ARG A 50 -5.24 -1.36 -8.82
CA ARG A 50 -5.84 -0.37 -9.72
C ARG A 50 -7.06 0.29 -9.08
N LYS A 51 -8.02 -0.51 -8.60
CA LYS A 51 -9.22 -0.01 -7.90
C LYS A 51 -8.85 0.82 -6.67
N THR A 52 -7.79 0.43 -5.96
CA THR A 52 -7.31 1.17 -4.79
C THR A 52 -6.79 2.55 -5.19
N VAL A 53 -5.92 2.65 -6.20
CA VAL A 53 -5.42 3.94 -6.70
C VAL A 53 -6.57 4.84 -7.18
N GLU A 54 -7.50 4.28 -7.96
CA GLU A 54 -8.68 5.01 -8.43
C GLU A 54 -9.54 5.51 -7.27
N TRP A 55 -9.71 4.71 -6.22
CA TRP A 55 -10.43 5.12 -5.03
C TRP A 55 -9.77 6.31 -4.34
N TYR A 56 -8.45 6.31 -4.14
CA TYR A 56 -7.76 7.44 -3.49
C TYR A 56 -7.86 8.74 -4.31
N LEU A 57 -7.79 8.65 -5.63
CA LEU A 57 -7.96 9.80 -6.54
C LEU A 57 -9.39 10.36 -6.47
N ASN A 58 -10.38 9.49 -6.36
CA ASN A 58 -11.80 9.87 -6.35
C ASN A 58 -12.32 10.28 -4.96
N ASN A 59 -11.56 10.05 -3.88
CA ASN A 59 -11.99 10.31 -2.50
C ASN A 59 -11.07 11.28 -1.72
N PRO A 60 -10.74 12.48 -2.25
CA PRO A 60 -9.82 13.41 -1.58
C PRO A 60 -10.32 13.87 -0.21
N GLN A 61 -11.62 14.15 -0.07
CA GLN A 61 -12.21 14.56 1.20
C GLN A 61 -11.97 13.53 2.31
N TRP A 62 -11.86 12.25 1.97
CA TRP A 62 -11.67 11.20 2.96
C TRP A 62 -10.26 11.27 3.57
N TRP A 63 -9.21 11.22 2.74
CA TRP A 63 -7.83 11.18 3.23
C TRP A 63 -7.31 12.55 3.65
N GLN A 64 -7.83 13.65 3.09
CA GLN A 64 -7.43 15.00 3.50
C GLN A 64 -7.71 15.28 4.98
N ARG A 65 -8.79 14.71 5.53
CA ARG A 65 -9.09 14.82 6.97
C ARG A 65 -8.07 14.08 7.84
N VAL A 66 -7.44 13.02 7.35
CA VAL A 66 -6.36 12.33 8.09
C VAL A 66 -5.11 13.21 8.14
N LEU A 67 -4.92 14.08 7.15
CA LEU A 67 -3.79 15.00 7.04
C LEU A 67 -4.05 16.37 7.68
N ASP A 68 -5.15 16.54 8.42
CA ASP A 68 -5.56 17.83 9.01
C ASP A 68 -4.70 18.29 10.21
N GLY A 69 -3.61 17.58 10.50
CA GLY A 69 -2.67 17.87 11.58
C GLY A 69 -2.87 17.00 12.83
N SER A 70 -3.93 16.17 12.88
CA SER A 70 -4.11 15.18 13.94
C SER A 70 -3.17 13.96 13.82
N TYR A 71 -2.59 13.73 12.63
CA TYR A 71 -1.61 12.68 12.38
C TYR A 71 -0.21 13.26 12.18
N SER A 72 0.76 12.82 12.99
CA SER A 72 2.12 13.39 13.09
C SER A 72 2.95 13.23 11.80
N LEU A 73 2.56 12.34 10.87
CA LEU A 73 3.30 11.96 9.65
C LEU A 73 4.75 11.51 9.88
N GLU A 74 5.19 11.43 11.14
CA GLU A 74 6.50 10.96 11.53
C GLU A 74 6.62 9.46 11.30
N ARG A 75 7.84 9.03 10.98
CA ARG A 75 8.13 7.61 10.82
C ARG A 75 8.08 6.93 12.19
N LEU A 76 7.05 6.11 12.40
CA LEU A 76 6.93 5.26 13.57
C LEU A 76 7.89 4.06 13.50
N GLY A 77 8.34 3.59 14.66
CA GLY A 77 9.17 2.38 14.76
C GLY A 77 10.64 2.58 14.36
N ALA A 78 11.22 3.76 14.62
CA ALA A 78 12.63 4.03 14.37
C ALA A 78 13.61 3.22 15.25
N GLY A 79 13.11 2.56 16.31
CA GLY A 79 13.95 2.01 17.38
C GLY A 79 14.57 3.13 18.21
N GLU A 80 14.99 2.84 19.44
CA GLU A 80 16.04 3.63 20.09
C GLU A 80 17.38 3.40 19.37
#